data_AF-A0A1I0Y509-F1
#
_entry.id   AF-A0A1I0Y509-F1
#
_cell.length_a   1.000
_cell.length_b   1.000
_cell.length_c   1.000
_cell.angle_alpha   90.00
_cell.angle_beta   90.00
_cell.angle_gamma   90.00
#
_symmetry.space_group_name_H-M   'P 1'
#
loop_
_entity.id
_entity.type
_entity.pdbx_description
1 polymer ?
#
loop_
_entity_poly.entity_id
_entity_poly.type
_entity_poly.pdbx_seq_one_letter_code
_entity_poly.pdbx_strand_id
1 'polypeptide(L)'
;MVRIIKILSEDSSIIYDGELYKLPISESIIVEKSIEYFCDSEPCFIHKSAVTKRLYYEFDRFFDEKLDNNIKIIEFKEFPLVLQNIISKLGNARKILLQ
;
A
#
# COMPACT_ATOMS: atom_id res chain seq x y z
N MET A 1 16.08 -2.39 7.19
CA MET A 1 16.09 -0.96 7.56
C MET A 1 14.66 -0.51 7.71
N VAL A 2 14.35 0.30 8.71
CA VAL A 2 13.00 0.84 8.90
C VAL A 2 12.85 2.06 8.00
N ARG A 3 11.87 2.04 7.08
CA ARG A 3 11.55 3.17 6.19
C ARG A 3 10.28 3.84 6.64
N ILE A 4 10.35 5.14 6.93
CA ILE A 4 9.18 5.95 7.28
C ILE A 4 8.69 6.69 6.03
N ILE A 5 7.39 6.61 5.77
CA ILE A 5 6.73 7.23 4.62
C ILE A 5 5.54 8.07 5.10
N LYS A 6 5.27 9.15 4.36
CA LYS A 6 4.08 10.00 4.56
C LYS A 6 3.34 10.13 3.24
N ILE A 7 2.06 9.76 3.24
CA ILE A 7 1.17 9.82 2.07
C ILE A 7 0.15 10.93 2.34
N LEU A 8 0.00 11.87 1.42
CA LEU A 8 -0.99 12.94 1.49
C LEU A 8 -2.10 12.75 0.45
N SER A 9 -3.33 13.16 0.76
CA SER A 9 -4.42 13.29 -0.23
C SER A 9 -4.33 14.63 -0.98
N GLU A 10 -5.19 14.80 -1.98
CA GLU A 10 -5.25 16.00 -2.81
C GLU A 10 -5.57 17.28 -2.02
N ASP A 11 -6.33 17.16 -0.93
CA ASP A 11 -6.64 18.24 0.02
C ASP A 11 -5.51 18.48 1.04
N SER A 12 -4.33 17.88 0.85
CA SER A 12 -3.19 17.91 1.77
C SER A 12 -3.45 17.26 3.14
N SER A 13 -4.55 16.53 3.31
CA SER A 13 -4.74 15.70 4.50
C SER A 13 -3.75 14.54 4.49
N ILE A 14 -3.10 14.26 5.62
CA ILE A 14 -2.23 13.07 5.76
C ILE A 14 -3.14 11.87 5.58
N ILE A 15 -2.90 10.93 4.65
CA ILE A 15 -3.55 9.60 4.46
C ILE A 15 -2.88 8.54 5.35
N TYR A 16 -1.55 8.56 5.40
CA TYR A 16 -0.74 7.62 6.16
C TYR A 16 0.56 8.29 6.60
N ASP A 17 1.01 7.98 7.82
CA ASP A 17 2.28 8.43 8.37
C ASP A 17 2.84 7.30 9.24
N GLY A 18 3.92 6.67 8.80
CA GLY A 18 4.48 5.51 9.50
C GLY A 18 5.41 4.67 8.66
N GLU A 19 5.70 3.46 9.13
CA GLU A 19 6.62 2.55 8.45
C GLU A 19 6.02 1.99 7.16
N LEU A 20 6.82 1.90 6.09
CA LEU A 20 6.37 1.35 4.80
C LEU A 20 5.77 -0.05 4.93
N TYR A 21 6.47 -0.97 5.59
CA TYR A 21 6.01 -2.36 5.77
C TYR A 21 4.87 -2.52 6.78
N LYS A 22 4.42 -1.42 7.39
CA LYS A 22 3.22 -1.36 8.24
C LYS A 22 2.03 -0.70 7.54
N LEU A 23 2.20 -0.27 6.28
CA LEU A 23 1.09 0.26 5.49
C LEU A 23 -0.01 -0.81 5.43
N PRO A 24 -1.19 -0.57 6.01
CA PRO A 24 -2.25 -1.56 5.98
C PRO A 24 -2.61 -1.82 4.52
N ILE A 25 -2.67 -3.09 4.11
CA ILE A 25 -3.18 -3.47 2.79
C ILE A 25 -4.49 -4.20 3.03
N SER A 26 -5.57 -3.77 2.38
CA SER A 26 -6.88 -4.41 2.54
C SER A 26 -6.80 -5.88 2.12
N GLU A 27 -7.35 -6.77 2.94
CA GLU A 27 -7.42 -8.21 2.62
C GLU A 27 -8.14 -8.46 1.27
N SER A 28 -9.14 -7.65 0.94
CA SER A 28 -9.86 -7.75 -0.34
C SER A 28 -8.91 -7.64 -1.55
N ILE A 29 -7.92 -6.77 -1.48
CA ILE A 29 -6.89 -6.60 -2.52
C ILE A 29 -5.99 -7.82 -2.57
N ILE A 30 -5.57 -8.32 -1.40
CA ILE A 30 -4.69 -9.48 -1.31
C ILE A 30 -5.37 -10.70 -1.94
N VAL A 31 -6.67 -10.90 -1.65
CA VAL A 31 -7.49 -11.96 -2.27
C VAL A 31 -7.61 -11.75 -3.77
N GLU A 32 -8.04 -10.57 -4.21
CA GLU A 32 -8.21 -10.21 -5.63
C GLU A 32 -6.93 -10.47 -6.44
N LYS A 33 -5.78 -9.98 -5.93
CA LYS A 33 -4.47 -10.18 -6.56
C LYS A 33 -3.97 -11.62 -6.48
N SER A 34 -4.34 -12.36 -5.44
CA SER A 34 -3.99 -13.78 -5.36
C SER A 34 -4.75 -14.60 -6.40
N ILE A 35 -6.04 -14.31 -6.62
CA ILE A 35 -6.84 -14.92 -7.70
C ILE A 35 -6.22 -14.55 -9.06
N GLU A 36 -5.87 -13.28 -9.26
CA GLU A 36 -5.25 -12.81 -10.52
C GLU A 36 -3.91 -13.49 -10.81
N TYR A 37 -3.05 -13.67 -9.82
CA TYR A 37 -1.68 -14.19 -10.03
C TYR A 37 -1.59 -15.71 -10.05
N PHE A 38 -2.47 -16.40 -9.32
CA PHE A 38 -2.41 -17.85 -9.16
C PHE A 38 -3.57 -18.59 -9.83
N CYS A 39 -4.53 -17.87 -10.41
CA CYS A 39 -5.78 -18.43 -10.95
C CYS A 39 -6.53 -19.30 -9.92
N ASP A 40 -6.32 -19.04 -8.63
CA ASP A 40 -6.89 -19.77 -7.51
C ASP A 40 -8.06 -18.96 -6.96
N SER A 41 -9.30 -19.45 -7.15
CA SER A 41 -10.53 -18.76 -6.73
C SER A 41 -10.66 -18.61 -5.22
N GLU A 42 -10.00 -19.46 -4.44
CA GLU A 42 -9.99 -19.42 -2.98
C GLU A 42 -8.55 -19.42 -2.46
N PRO A 43 -7.82 -18.30 -2.63
CA PRO A 43 -6.39 -18.25 -2.39
C PRO A 43 -6.05 -18.60 -0.94
N CYS A 44 -5.25 -19.64 -0.77
CA CYS A 44 -4.77 -20.06 0.55
C CYS A 44 -3.79 -19.06 1.17
N PHE A 45 -3.43 -19.27 2.44
CA PHE A 45 -2.51 -18.41 3.17
C PHE A 45 -1.13 -18.24 2.49
N ILE A 46 -0.64 -19.26 1.78
CA ILE A 46 0.64 -19.20 1.06
C ILE A 46 0.55 -18.21 -0.11
N HIS A 47 -0.52 -18.28 -0.90
CA HIS A 47 -0.78 -17.35 -2.01
C HIS A 47 -0.93 -15.92 -1.49
N LYS A 48 -1.77 -15.71 -0.47
CA LYS A 48 -1.97 -14.40 0.18
C LYS A 48 -0.65 -13.81 0.71
N SER A 49 0.19 -14.63 1.32
CA SER A 49 1.50 -14.21 1.85
C SER A 49 2.47 -13.81 0.72
N ALA A 50 2.49 -14.55 -0.37
CA ALA A 50 3.32 -14.25 -1.53
C ALA A 50 2.92 -12.92 -2.18
N VAL A 51 1.61 -12.70 -2.38
CA VAL A 51 1.06 -11.44 -2.90
C VAL A 51 1.39 -10.27 -1.97
N THR A 52 1.18 -10.44 -0.66
CA THR A 52 1.49 -9.39 0.32
C THR A 52 2.96 -8.94 0.24
N LYS A 53 3.89 -9.90 0.21
CA LYS A 53 5.33 -9.61 0.05
C LYS A 53 5.62 -8.89 -1.26
N ARG A 54 5.00 -9.32 -2.35
CA ARG A 54 5.15 -8.69 -3.67
C ARG A 54 4.67 -7.24 -3.66
N LEU A 55 3.51 -6.96 -3.08
CA LEU A 55 2.97 -5.60 -2.98
C LEU A 55 3.92 -4.68 -2.20
N TYR A 56 4.41 -5.12 -1.05
CA TYR A 56 5.40 -4.34 -0.29
C TYR A 56 6.70 -4.10 -1.07
N TYR A 57 7.15 -5.07 -1.86
CA TYR A 57 8.32 -4.90 -2.72
C TYR A 57 8.08 -3.91 -3.87
N GLU A 58 6.86 -3.86 -4.43
CA GLU A 58 6.47 -2.86 -5.41
C GLU A 58 6.42 -1.46 -4.80
N PHE A 59 5.88 -1.30 -3.60
CA PHE A 59 5.98 -0.04 -2.87
C PHE A 59 7.44 0.34 -2.61
N ASP A 60 8.25 -0.58 -2.08
CA ASP A 60 9.64 -0.30 -1.74
C ASP A 60 10.46 0.17 -2.95
N ARG A 61 10.27 -0.49 -4.11
CA ARG A 61 10.87 -0.04 -5.38
C ARG A 61 10.39 1.34 -5.82
N PHE A 62 9.09 1.62 -5.69
CA PHE A 62 8.55 2.95 -6.00
C PHE A 62 9.19 4.04 -5.14
N PHE A 63 9.44 3.75 -3.86
CA PHE A 63 10.16 4.67 -2.97
C PHE A 63 11.66 4.73 -3.29
N ASP A 64 12.30 3.62 -3.67
CA ASP A 64 13.73 3.56 -4.08
C ASP A 64 14.03 4.46 -5.28
N GLU A 65 13.24 4.37 -6.36
CA GLU A 65 13.41 5.18 -7.58
C GLU A 65 13.26 6.69 -7.32
N LYS A 66 12.75 7.03 -6.14
CA LYS A 66 12.36 8.36 -5.73
C LYS A 66 13.25 8.89 -4.59
N LEU A 67 14.25 8.14 -4.13
CA LEU A 67 14.98 8.41 -2.89
C LEU A 67 16.36 9.02 -3.10
N ASP A 68 16.51 10.26 -2.63
CA ASP A 68 17.79 10.85 -2.25
C ASP A 68 17.79 11.45 -0.82
N ASN A 69 16.69 11.39 -0.05
CA ASN A 69 16.67 11.86 1.35
C ASN A 69 15.60 11.19 2.24
N ASN A 70 15.94 10.99 3.52
CA ASN A 70 15.39 10.03 4.50
C ASN A 70 13.91 10.11 4.91
N ILE A 71 13.11 11.06 4.41
CA ILE A 71 11.65 11.10 4.65
C ILE A 71 10.99 11.66 3.40
N LYS A 72 10.20 10.86 2.68
CA LYS A 72 9.49 11.31 1.49
C LYS A 72 8.00 11.46 1.77
N ILE A 73 7.54 12.70 1.61
CA ILE A 73 6.13 13.05 1.51
C ILE A 73 5.76 12.83 0.04
N ILE A 74 4.79 11.96 -0.22
CA ILE A 74 4.30 11.68 -1.58
C ILE A 74 2.80 11.99 -1.61
N GLU A 75 2.39 12.74 -2.63
CA GLU A 75 0.97 12.95 -2.87
C GLU A 75 0.36 11.69 -3.49
N PHE A 76 -0.86 11.34 -3.09
CA PHE A 76 -1.57 10.15 -3.57
C PHE A 76 -1.60 10.04 -5.11
N LYS A 77 -1.71 11.18 -5.80
CA LYS A 77 -1.73 11.27 -7.26
C LYS A 77 -0.41 10.85 -7.94
N GLU A 78 0.70 10.87 -7.21
CA GLU A 78 2.02 10.48 -7.74
C GLU A 78 2.22 8.97 -7.75
N PHE A 79 1.38 8.21 -7.05
CA PHE A 79 1.44 6.76 -7.09
C PHE A 79 0.99 6.23 -8.46
N PRO A 80 1.58 5.14 -8.96
CA PRO A 80 1.02 4.39 -10.08
C PRO A 80 -0.42 3.98 -9.78
N LEU A 81 -1.28 3.91 -10.80
CA LEU A 81 -2.71 3.55 -10.67
C LEU A 81 -2.94 2.27 -9.84
N VAL A 82 -2.05 1.28 -9.98
CA VAL A 82 -2.09 0.04 -9.19
C VAL A 82 -1.95 0.32 -7.70
N LEU A 83 -0.99 1.16 -7.30
CA LEU A 83 -0.77 1.51 -5.90
C LEU A 83 -1.83 2.48 -5.38
N GLN A 84 -2.37 3.36 -6.23
CA GLN A 84 -3.52 4.20 -5.90
C GLN A 84 -4.75 3.35 -5.53
N ASN A 85 -5.05 2.30 -6.29
CA ASN A 85 -6.15 1.39 -5.99
C ASN A 85 -5.97 0.66 -4.64
N ILE A 86 -4.72 0.46 -4.23
CA ILE A 86 -4.41 -0.16 -2.95
C ILE A 86 -4.66 0.82 -1.81
N ILE A 87 -4.14 2.04 -1.94
CA ILE A 87 -4.22 3.08 -0.93
C ILE A 87 -5.63 3.69 -0.85
N SER A 88 -6.39 3.77 -1.94
CA SER A 88 -7.76 4.33 -1.94
C SER A 88 -8.71 3.54 -1.06
N LYS A 89 -8.54 2.20 -1.02
CA LYS A 89 -9.29 1.33 -0.10
C LYS A 89 -8.90 1.55 1.38
N LEU A 90 -7.77 2.19 1.68
CA LEU A 90 -7.38 2.64 3.03
C LEU A 90 -8.06 3.95 3.43
N GLY A 91 -8.32 4.82 2.45
CA GLY A 91 -9.07 6.07 2.64
C GLY A 91 -10.47 5.84 3.23
N ASN A 92 -11.13 4.73 2.86
CA ASN A 92 -12.42 4.33 3.44
C ASN A 92 -12.29 3.79 4.88
N ALA A 93 -11.14 3.28 5.29
CA ALA A 93 -10.89 2.83 6.66
C ALA A 93 -10.69 3.99 7.65
N ARG A 94 -10.45 5.22 7.16
CA ARG A 94 -10.26 6.41 8.00
C ARG A 94 -11.49 6.89 8.75
N LYS A 95 -12.68 6.41 8.40
CA LYS A 95 -13.87 6.67 9.24
C LYS A 95 -13.93 5.82 10.52
N ILE A 96 -13.01 4.86 10.71
CA ILE A 96 -13.11 3.90 11.83
C ILE A 96 -12.08 4.17 12.95
N LEU A 97 -11.09 5.05 12.76
CA LEU A 97 -10.05 5.32 13.78
C LEU A 97 -10.15 6.70 14.45
N LEU A 98 -11.29 7.39 14.31
CA LEU A 98 -11.63 8.59 15.09
C LEU A 98 -13.04 8.45 15.69
N GLN A 99 -13.26 7.37 16.46
CA GLN A 99 -14.31 7.30 17.47
C GLN A 99 -13.69 7.01 18.83
#